data_AF-A0A420BH64-F1
#
_entry.id   AF-A0A420BH64-F1
#
_cell.length_a   1.000
_cell.length_b   1.000
_cell.length_c   1.000
_cell.angle_alpha   90.00
_cell.angle_beta   90.00
_cell.angle_gamma   90.00
#
_symmetry.space_group_name_H-M   'P 1'
#
loop_
_entity.id
_entity.type
_entity.pdbx_description
1 polymer ?
#
loop_
_entity_poly.entity_id
_entity_poly.type
_entity_poly.pdbx_seq_one_letter_code
_entity_poly.pdbx_strand_id
1 'polypeptide(L)'
;MQIIRIAMTSLCCILASIIFLVCIKWDWSLILMPILMSLAVSLSNFDKISFPKKLTGILLHCFLSIVIFVMTVGTTVSILFPMGLYTMYIGSALAAILFTLNTNVILTFPRFWLSMAIIIGLSLLVWPIAEYIHAHPLSKFTFLNGRESIVIIWSTLVGFGVAIGIHHRKYNPDDNS
;
A
#
# COMPACT_ATOMS: atom_id res chain seq x y z
N MET A 1 3.18 -14.58 17.24
CA MET A 1 1.98 -13.72 17.05
C MET A 1 2.17 -12.61 16.01
N GLN A 2 3.37 -12.00 15.89
CA GLN A 2 3.62 -10.91 14.92
C GLN A 2 3.53 -11.35 13.44
N ILE A 3 4.08 -12.51 13.08
CA ILE A 3 4.02 -13.06 11.72
C ILE A 3 2.57 -13.25 11.25
N ILE A 4 1.69 -13.74 12.14
CA ILE A 4 0.26 -13.91 11.84
C ILE A 4 -0.39 -12.56 11.53
N ARG A 5 -0.07 -11.51 12.30
CA ARG A 5 -0.62 -10.16 12.04
C ARG A 5 -0.10 -9.57 10.72
N ILE A 6 1.18 -9.76 10.40
CA ILE A 6 1.76 -9.34 9.11
C ILE A 6 1.05 -10.05 7.95
N ALA A 7 0.85 -11.37 8.07
CA ALA A 7 0.14 -12.16 7.07
C ALA A 7 -1.31 -11.69 6.92
N MET A 8 -2.01 -11.41 8.02
CA MET A 8 -3.39 -10.92 8.00
C MET A 8 -3.53 -9.55 7.35
N THR A 9 -2.66 -8.58 7.69
CA THR A 9 -2.69 -7.26 7.02
C THR A 9 -2.44 -7.40 5.52
N SER A 10 -1.49 -8.25 5.12
CA SER A 10 -1.18 -8.49 3.71
C SER A 10 -2.35 -9.15 2.98
N LEU A 11 -3.00 -10.15 3.60
CA LEU A 11 -4.21 -10.79 3.08
C LEU A 11 -5.37 -9.80 2.96
N CYS A 12 -5.57 -8.92 3.95
CA CYS A 12 -6.59 -7.87 3.87
C CYS A 12 -6.32 -6.91 2.71
N CYS A 13 -5.07 -6.54 2.45
CA CYS A 13 -4.71 -5.68 1.32
C CYS A 13 -4.94 -6.39 -0.03
N ILE A 14 -4.62 -7.69 -0.13
CA ILE A 14 -4.92 -8.52 -1.31
C ILE A 14 -6.43 -8.60 -1.54
N LEU A 15 -7.21 -8.95 -0.52
CA LEU A 15 -8.66 -9.06 -0.59
C LEU A 15 -9.32 -7.74 -0.97
N ALA A 16 -8.88 -6.64 -0.36
CA ALA A 16 -9.33 -5.29 -0.70
C ALA A 16 -9.10 -4.96 -2.18
N SER A 17 -7.97 -5.40 -2.73
CA SER A 17 -7.61 -5.19 -4.14
C SER A 17 -8.36 -6.11 -5.10
N ILE A 18 -8.73 -7.31 -4.67
CA ILE A 18 -9.59 -8.23 -5.44
C ILE A 18 -11.04 -7.73 -5.45
N ILE A 19 -11.56 -7.27 -4.31
CA ILE A 19 -12.91 -6.68 -4.21
C ILE A 19 -13.02 -5.48 -5.14
N PHE A 20 -12.00 -4.62 -5.12
CA PHE A 20 -11.87 -3.50 -6.04
C PHE A 20 -12.03 -3.93 -7.50
N LEU A 21 -11.29 -4.95 -7.92
CA LEU A 21 -11.25 -5.42 -9.30
C LEU A 21 -12.54 -6.09 -9.77
N VAL A 22 -13.17 -6.90 -8.90
CA VAL A 22 -14.35 -7.70 -9.26
C VAL A 22 -15.64 -6.89 -9.19
N CYS A 23 -15.75 -5.98 -8.22
CA CYS A 23 -17.01 -5.31 -7.93
C CYS A 23 -17.14 -3.92 -8.59
N ILE A 24 -16.04 -3.32 -9.04
CA ILE A 24 -16.01 -1.88 -9.34
C ILE A 24 -15.51 -1.66 -10.76
N LYS A 25 -16.47 -1.46 -11.68
CA LYS A 25 -16.16 -1.00 -13.04
C LYS A 25 -15.29 0.27 -12.97
N TRP A 26 -14.29 0.33 -13.83
CA TRP A 26 -13.15 1.27 -13.79
C TRP A 26 -13.53 2.75 -13.66
N ASP A 27 -14.72 3.14 -14.14
CA ASP A 27 -15.17 4.53 -14.26
C ASP A 27 -15.28 5.31 -12.93
N TRP A 28 -15.49 4.63 -11.79
CA TRP A 28 -15.52 5.24 -10.45
C TRP A 28 -14.40 4.72 -9.53
N SER A 29 -13.50 3.89 -10.06
CA SER A 29 -12.71 2.96 -9.27
C SER A 29 -11.47 3.60 -8.63
N LEU A 30 -10.80 4.53 -9.32
CA LEU A 30 -9.48 5.03 -8.91
C LEU A 30 -9.42 5.58 -7.47
N ILE A 31 -10.48 6.27 -7.01
CA ILE A 31 -10.53 6.86 -5.65
C ILE A 31 -10.80 5.80 -4.56
N LEU A 32 -11.43 4.68 -4.90
CA LEU A 32 -11.86 3.70 -3.93
C LEU A 32 -10.74 2.76 -3.49
N MET A 33 -9.74 2.56 -4.34
CA MET A 33 -8.55 1.76 -4.03
C MET A 33 -7.75 2.29 -2.82
N PRO A 34 -7.34 3.57 -2.74
CA PRO A 34 -6.62 4.10 -1.57
C PRO A 34 -7.46 4.03 -0.29
N ILE A 35 -8.79 4.14 -0.38
CA ILE A 35 -9.72 4.00 0.76
C ILE A 35 -9.73 2.55 1.26
N LEU A 36 -9.90 1.59 0.36
CA LEU A 36 -9.91 0.17 0.67
C LEU A 36 -8.58 -0.27 1.29
N MET A 37 -7.47 0.25 0.76
CA MET A 37 -6.13 0.01 1.28
C MET A 37 -5.94 0.60 2.69
N SER A 38 -6.31 1.87 2.91
CA SER A 38 -6.18 2.50 4.23
C SER A 38 -7.08 1.82 5.26
N LEU A 39 -8.28 1.38 4.87
CA LEU A 39 -9.18 0.59 5.72
C LEU A 39 -8.56 -0.76 6.07
N ALA A 40 -8.03 -1.50 5.08
CA ALA A 40 -7.40 -2.81 5.30
C ALA A 40 -6.24 -2.71 6.31
N VAL A 41 -5.37 -1.72 6.15
CA VAL A 41 -4.25 -1.46 7.07
C VAL A 41 -4.75 -1.05 8.46
N SER A 42 -5.74 -0.16 8.54
CA SER A 42 -6.23 0.35 9.83
C SER A 42 -7.01 -0.69 10.63
N LEU A 43 -7.88 -1.46 9.96
CA LEU A 43 -8.72 -2.49 10.60
C LEU A 43 -7.86 -3.67 11.06
N SER A 44 -6.90 -4.12 10.26
CA SER A 44 -5.97 -5.18 10.66
C SER A 44 -5.03 -4.76 11.80
N ASN A 45 -4.88 -3.46 12.05
CA ASN A 45 -4.03 -2.89 13.10
C ASN A 45 -4.81 -2.03 14.12
N PHE A 46 -6.11 -2.29 14.31
CA PHE A 46 -6.99 -1.47 15.14
C PHE A 46 -6.52 -1.29 16.59
N ASP A 47 -5.82 -2.30 17.14
CA ASP A 47 -5.26 -2.27 18.49
C ASP A 47 -4.14 -1.24 18.65
N LYS A 48 -3.42 -0.93 17.58
CA LYS A 48 -2.20 -0.10 17.57
C LYS A 48 -2.43 1.36 17.15
N ILE A 49 -3.67 1.73 16.84
CA ILE A 49 -4.01 3.11 16.48
C ILE A 49 -3.69 4.02 17.66
N SER A 50 -2.87 5.04 17.43
CA SER A 50 -2.37 5.97 18.46
C SER A 50 -3.43 6.95 18.98
N PHE A 51 -4.55 7.09 18.27
CA PHE A 51 -5.61 8.05 18.58
C PHE A 51 -6.58 7.55 19.67
N PRO A 52 -7.00 8.43 20.60
CA PRO A 52 -7.95 8.08 21.67
C PRO A 52 -9.35 7.75 21.11
N LYS A 53 -9.77 8.43 20.04
CA LYS A 53 -10.97 8.09 19.26
C LYS A 53 -10.56 7.32 18.00
N LYS A 54 -10.48 5.99 18.13
CA LYS A 54 -10.01 5.10 17.04
C LYS A 54 -10.78 5.29 15.72
N LEU A 55 -12.10 5.47 15.79
CA LEU A 55 -12.92 5.73 14.60
C LEU A 55 -12.52 7.03 13.89
N THR A 56 -12.25 8.10 14.64
CA THR A 56 -11.77 9.37 14.08
C THR A 56 -10.41 9.20 13.41
N GLY A 57 -9.52 8.41 14.01
CA GLY A 57 -8.24 8.04 13.39
C GLY A 57 -8.42 7.31 12.06
N ILE A 58 -9.31 6.32 11.98
CA ILE A 58 -9.60 5.59 10.74
C ILE A 58 -10.18 6.51 9.66
N LEU A 59 -11.16 7.35 10.03
CA LEU A 59 -11.77 8.30 9.10
C LEU A 59 -10.73 9.30 8.56
N LEU A 60 -9.85 9.79 9.43
CA LEU A 60 -8.74 10.65 9.06
C LEU A 60 -7.76 9.93 8.12
N HIS A 61 -7.44 8.66 8.38
CA HIS A 61 -6.58 7.85 7.51
C HIS A 61 -7.15 7.75 6.10
N CYS A 62 -8.44 7.43 6.00
CA CYS A 62 -9.15 7.31 4.74
C CYS A 62 -9.18 8.63 3.98
N PHE A 63 -9.54 9.73 4.66
CA PHE A 63 -9.59 11.05 4.06
C PHE A 63 -8.23 11.49 3.50
N LEU A 64 -7.17 11.38 4.30
CA LEU A 64 -5.80 11.71 3.85
C LEU A 64 -5.34 10.80 2.70
N SER A 65 -5.72 9.53 2.70
CA SER A 65 -5.36 8.59 1.63
C SER A 65 -5.99 8.98 0.29
N ILE A 66 -7.23 9.49 0.29
CA ILE A 66 -7.87 10.05 -0.90
C ILE A 66 -7.11 11.27 -1.41
N VAL A 67 -6.81 12.23 -0.52
CA VAL A 67 -6.10 13.47 -0.88
C VAL A 67 -4.73 13.15 -1.48
N ILE A 68 -3.97 12.25 -0.84
CA ILE A 68 -2.66 11.80 -1.31
C ILE A 68 -2.76 11.13 -2.67
N PHE A 69 -3.75 10.27 -2.88
CA PHE A 69 -3.96 9.62 -4.17
C PHE A 69 -4.18 10.64 -5.29
N VAL A 70 -5.09 11.61 -5.08
CA VAL A 70 -5.36 12.67 -6.06
C VAL A 70 -4.09 13.49 -6.37
N MET A 71 -3.32 13.88 -5.33
CA MET A 71 -2.06 14.59 -5.54
C MET A 71 -1.03 13.74 -6.30
N THR A 72 -0.94 12.45 -6.00
CA THR A 72 0.04 11.56 -6.64
C THR A 72 -0.30 11.32 -8.11
N VAL A 73 -1.58 11.07 -8.43
CA VAL A 73 -2.03 10.94 -9.82
C VAL A 73 -1.84 12.27 -10.55
N GLY A 74 -2.25 13.39 -9.95
CA GLY A 74 -2.09 14.71 -10.54
C GLY A 74 -0.64 15.06 -10.86
N THR A 75 0.29 14.80 -9.94
CA THR A 75 1.73 15.03 -10.15
C THR A 75 2.32 14.08 -11.19
N THR A 76 1.96 12.80 -11.14
CA THR A 76 2.46 11.78 -12.10
C THR A 76 1.99 12.07 -13.52
N VAL A 77 0.72 12.45 -13.69
CA VAL A 77 0.13 12.73 -15.01
C VAL A 77 0.52 14.12 -15.53
N SER A 78 0.62 15.14 -14.67
CA SER A 78 0.81 16.52 -15.15
C SER A 78 2.27 16.94 -15.26
N ILE A 79 3.13 16.46 -14.36
CA ILE A 79 4.52 16.93 -14.24
C ILE A 79 5.48 15.92 -14.87
N LEU A 80 5.23 14.63 -14.62
CA LEU A 80 6.17 13.58 -14.98
C LEU A 80 5.89 12.95 -16.35
N PHE A 81 4.76 13.23 -17.01
CA PHE A 81 4.43 12.70 -18.35
C PHE A 81 5.56 12.72 -19.40
N PRO A 82 6.39 13.78 -19.52
CA PRO A 82 7.47 13.79 -20.50
C PRO A 82 8.62 12.80 -20.23
N MET A 83 8.66 12.15 -19.05
CA MET A 83 9.69 11.17 -18.69
C MET A 83 9.38 9.72 -19.12
N GLY A 84 8.26 9.49 -19.83
CA GLY A 84 7.93 8.17 -20.40
C GLY A 84 7.76 7.07 -19.35
N LEU A 85 8.50 5.96 -19.46
CA LEU A 85 8.41 4.84 -18.52
C LEU A 85 8.91 5.20 -17.11
N TYR A 86 9.86 6.11 -16.97
CA TYR A 86 10.41 6.49 -15.66
C TYR A 86 9.40 7.21 -14.77
N THR A 87 8.44 7.91 -15.38
CA THR A 87 7.28 8.54 -14.74
C THR A 87 6.54 7.57 -13.84
N MET A 88 6.39 6.32 -14.31
CA MET A 88 5.62 5.28 -13.65
C MET A 88 6.34 4.73 -12.42
N TYR A 89 7.66 4.60 -12.46
CA TYR A 89 8.48 4.22 -11.30
C TYR A 89 8.48 5.32 -10.24
N ILE A 90 8.67 6.57 -10.65
CA ILE A 90 8.69 7.73 -9.76
C ILE A 90 7.32 7.92 -9.12
N GLY A 91 6.23 7.84 -9.90
CA GLY A 91 4.87 7.93 -9.39
C GLY A 91 4.54 6.82 -8.39
N SER A 92 4.94 5.57 -8.67
CA SER A 92 4.79 4.43 -7.75
C SER A 92 5.51 4.69 -6.42
N ALA A 93 6.79 5.09 -6.48
CA ALA A 93 7.57 5.38 -5.29
C ALA A 93 6.99 6.56 -4.50
N LEU A 94 6.57 7.63 -5.18
CA LEU A 94 5.94 8.80 -4.56
C LEU A 94 4.64 8.42 -3.85
N ALA A 95 3.79 7.60 -4.49
CA ALA A 95 2.58 7.05 -3.88
C ALA A 95 2.90 6.32 -2.57
N ALA A 96 3.93 5.47 -2.60
CA ALA A 96 4.32 4.65 -1.45
C ALA A 96 4.89 5.52 -0.33
N ILE A 97 5.70 6.53 -0.66
CA ILE A 97 6.24 7.52 0.27
C ILE A 97 5.10 8.23 1.00
N LEU A 98 4.16 8.82 0.26
CA LEU A 98 3.07 9.59 0.83
C LEU A 98 2.12 8.71 1.65
N PHE A 99 1.81 7.50 1.17
CA PHE A 99 0.99 6.55 1.91
C PHE A 99 1.66 6.11 3.22
N THR A 100 2.96 5.89 3.21
CA THR A 100 3.76 5.52 4.40
C THR A 100 3.77 6.66 5.42
N LEU A 101 3.95 7.91 4.96
CA LEU A 101 3.87 9.09 5.81
C LEU A 101 2.50 9.23 6.47
N ASN A 102 1.42 9.08 5.68
CA ASN A 102 0.05 9.12 6.19
C ASN A 102 -0.21 8.02 7.21
N THR A 103 0.19 6.79 6.90
CA THR A 103 0.04 5.65 7.81
C THR A 103 0.78 5.91 9.12
N ASN A 104 1.98 6.48 9.07
CA ASN A 104 2.79 6.74 10.26
C ASN A 104 2.18 7.78 11.22
N VAL A 105 1.32 8.68 10.75
CA VAL A 105 0.57 9.62 11.61
C VAL A 105 -0.37 8.86 12.56
N ILE A 106 -0.86 7.69 12.14
CA ILE A 106 -1.94 6.95 12.80
C ILE A 106 -1.43 5.65 13.43
N LEU A 107 -0.47 5.01 12.77
CA LEU A 107 0.19 3.76 13.12
C LEU A 107 1.70 3.98 13.10
N THR A 108 2.27 4.35 14.25
CA THR A 108 3.68 4.75 14.34
C THR A 108 4.61 3.58 14.04
N PHE A 109 5.56 3.77 13.12
CA PHE A 109 6.61 2.79 12.84
C PHE A 109 7.78 2.95 13.82
N PRO A 110 8.20 1.88 14.52
CA PRO A 110 9.34 1.93 15.45
C PRO A 110 10.67 2.28 14.78
N ARG A 111 10.83 1.92 13.49
CA ARG A 111 12.01 2.21 12.67
C ARG A 111 11.58 2.87 11.36
N PHE A 112 11.04 4.08 11.45
CA PHE A 112 10.46 4.81 10.31
C PHE A 112 11.31 4.76 9.03
N TRP A 113 12.58 5.15 9.09
CA TRP A 113 13.46 5.20 7.90
C TRP A 113 13.72 3.83 7.26
N LEU A 114 13.87 2.79 8.08
CA LEU A 114 14.07 1.43 7.59
C LEU A 114 12.78 0.89 6.94
N SER A 115 11.64 1.09 7.58
CA SER A 115 10.34 0.74 7.02
C SER A 115 10.09 1.47 5.70
N MET A 116 10.40 2.77 5.65
CA MET A 116 10.30 3.60 4.46
C MET A 116 11.13 3.04 3.29
N ALA A 117 12.39 2.68 3.54
CA ALA A 117 13.27 2.11 2.53
C ALA A 117 12.75 0.78 2.00
N ILE A 118 12.26 -0.10 2.87
CA ILE A 118 11.64 -1.38 2.48
C ILE A 118 10.40 -1.14 1.61
N ILE A 119 9.51 -0.24 2.02
CA ILE A 119 8.26 0.05 1.30
C ILE A 119 8.56 0.65 -0.08
N ILE A 120 9.52 1.57 -0.18
CA ILE A 120 9.95 2.14 -1.47
C ILE A 120 10.53 1.05 -2.37
N GLY A 121 11.42 0.21 -1.84
CA GLY A 121 12.01 -0.91 -2.60
C GLY A 121 10.95 -1.86 -3.14
N LEU A 122 9.99 -2.25 -2.29
CA LEU A 122 8.85 -3.08 -2.67
C LEU A 122 7.96 -2.41 -3.73
N SER A 123 7.74 -1.09 -3.63
CA SER A 123 6.96 -0.32 -4.61
C SER A 123 7.62 -0.27 -5.99
N LEU A 124 8.96 -0.24 -6.05
CA LEU A 124 9.70 -0.23 -7.32
C LEU A 124 9.68 -1.59 -8.02
N LEU A 125 9.58 -2.69 -7.26
CA LEU A 125 9.48 -4.06 -7.80
C LEU A 125 8.14 -4.35 -8.50
N VAL A 126 7.14 -3.47 -8.35
CA VAL A 126 5.81 -3.64 -8.96
C VAL A 126 5.90 -3.79 -10.47
N TRP A 127 6.70 -2.95 -11.13
CA TRP A 127 6.84 -2.95 -12.59
C TRP A 127 7.48 -4.22 -13.16
N PRO A 128 8.65 -4.67 -12.69
CA PRO A 128 9.23 -5.92 -13.18
C PRO A 128 8.35 -7.15 -12.88
N ILE A 129 7.62 -7.15 -11.76
CA ILE A 129 6.67 -8.22 -11.44
C ILE A 129 5.46 -8.19 -12.38
N ALA A 130 4.90 -7.00 -12.65
CA ALA A 130 3.80 -6.85 -13.58
C ALA A 130 4.20 -7.27 -15.00
N GLU A 131 5.38 -6.86 -15.47
CA GLU A 131 5.93 -7.23 -16.77
C GLU A 131 6.12 -8.74 -16.88
N TYR A 132 6.65 -9.39 -15.83
CA TYR A 132 6.80 -10.84 -15.78
C TYR A 132 5.45 -11.58 -15.87
N ILE A 133 4.42 -11.11 -15.15
CA ILE A 133 3.07 -11.69 -15.19
C ILE A 133 2.42 -11.50 -16.56
N HIS A 134 2.60 -10.34 -17.20
CA HIS A 134 2.10 -10.11 -18.55
C HIS A 134 2.79 -10.97 -19.59
N ALA A 135 4.10 -11.21 -19.45
CA ALA A 135 4.85 -12.12 -20.32
C ALA A 135 4.49 -13.59 -20.12
N HIS A 136 4.10 -13.99 -18.89
CA HIS A 136 3.73 -15.35 -18.54
C HIS A 136 2.32 -15.39 -17.94
N PRO A 137 1.27 -15.17 -18.76
CA PRO A 137 -0.09 -15.06 -18.26
C PRO A 137 -0.53 -16.36 -17.61
N LEU A 138 -0.87 -16.27 -16.32
CA LEU A 138 -1.42 -17.39 -15.56
C LEU A 138 -2.88 -17.59 -15.99
N SER A 139 -3.13 -18.60 -16.82
CA SER A 139 -4.46 -18.91 -17.40
C SER A 139 -5.58 -19.08 -16.37
N LYS A 140 -5.25 -19.37 -15.11
CA LYS A 140 -6.21 -19.52 -14.00
C LYS A 140 -6.65 -18.20 -13.36
N PHE A 141 -5.94 -17.09 -13.59
CA PHE A 141 -6.22 -15.80 -12.96
C PHE A 141 -6.35 -14.72 -14.03
N THR A 142 -7.39 -14.82 -14.85
CA THR A 142 -7.70 -13.88 -15.95
C THR A 142 -7.74 -12.41 -15.52
N PHE A 143 -8.05 -12.15 -14.25
CA PHE A 143 -8.09 -10.82 -13.68
C PHE A 143 -6.69 -10.19 -13.45
N LEU A 144 -5.61 -10.99 -13.48
CA LEU A 144 -4.21 -10.51 -13.42
C LEU A 144 -3.62 -10.19 -14.81
N ASN A 145 -4.37 -10.45 -15.90
CA ASN A 145 -3.85 -10.28 -17.26
C ASN A 145 -4.02 -8.85 -17.81
N GLY A 146 -4.74 -7.98 -17.10
CA GLY A 146 -4.96 -6.57 -17.48
C GLY A 146 -4.05 -5.59 -16.73
N ARG A 147 -4.07 -4.31 -17.14
CA ARG A 147 -3.32 -3.21 -16.47
C ARG A 147 -3.66 -3.04 -14.98
N GLU A 148 -4.78 -3.63 -14.56
CA GLU A 148 -5.29 -3.59 -13.20
C GLU A 148 -4.46 -4.46 -12.25
N SER A 149 -3.69 -5.42 -12.77
CA SER A 149 -2.76 -6.23 -12.00
C SER A 149 -1.69 -5.40 -11.31
N ILE A 150 -1.24 -4.31 -11.93
CA ILE A 150 -0.23 -3.39 -11.39
C ILE A 150 -0.70 -2.81 -10.05
N VAL A 151 -1.97 -2.43 -9.99
CA VAL A 151 -2.60 -1.84 -8.81
C VAL A 151 -2.64 -2.85 -7.66
N ILE A 152 -2.97 -4.11 -7.98
CA ILE A 152 -3.03 -5.22 -7.02
C ILE A 152 -1.64 -5.60 -6.51
N ILE A 153 -0.65 -5.67 -7.40
CA ILE A 153 0.73 -5.97 -7.04
C ILE A 153 1.26 -4.85 -6.14
N TRP A 154 0.99 -3.59 -6.49
CA TRP A 154 1.41 -2.43 -5.71
C TRP A 154 0.81 -2.43 -4.31
N SER A 155 -0.51 -2.56 -4.17
CA SER A 155 -1.19 -2.58 -2.87
C SER A 155 -0.72 -3.76 -2.01
N THR A 156 -0.48 -4.91 -2.61
CA THR A 156 0.01 -6.09 -1.92
C THR A 156 1.42 -5.88 -1.37
N LEU A 157 2.35 -5.42 -2.22
CA LEU A 157 3.74 -5.22 -1.84
C LEU A 157 3.90 -4.07 -0.84
N VAL A 158 3.24 -2.93 -1.07
CA VAL A 158 3.26 -1.80 -0.15
C VAL A 158 2.57 -2.15 1.16
N GLY A 159 1.43 -2.86 1.12
CA GLY A 159 0.73 -3.35 2.32
C GLY A 159 1.58 -4.29 3.17
N PHE A 160 2.30 -5.21 2.52
CA PHE A 160 3.26 -6.07 3.18
C PHE A 160 4.40 -5.28 3.83
N GLY A 161 4.97 -4.30 3.12
CA GLY A 161 6.01 -3.42 3.66
C GLY A 161 5.54 -2.62 4.87
N VAL A 162 4.33 -2.06 4.81
CA VAL A 162 3.68 -1.35 5.92
C VAL A 162 3.45 -2.29 7.11
N ALA A 163 2.95 -3.50 6.86
CA ALA A 163 2.72 -4.50 7.91
C ALA A 163 4.03 -4.87 8.61
N ILE A 164 5.12 -5.10 7.85
CA ILE A 164 6.46 -5.26 8.41
C ILE A 164 6.83 -4.04 9.24
N GLY A 165 6.65 -2.83 8.71
CA GLY A 165 7.02 -1.59 9.40
C GLY A 165 6.31 -1.37 10.74
N ILE A 166 5.04 -1.75 10.85
CA ILE A 166 4.23 -1.67 12.08
C ILE A 166 4.66 -2.72 13.12
N HIS A 167 5.06 -3.90 12.64
CA HIS A 167 5.36 -5.05 13.49
C HIS A 167 6.84 -5.28 13.74
N HIS A 168 7.72 -4.54 13.08
CA HIS A 168 9.16 -4.62 13.30
C HIS A 168 9.48 -4.18 14.73
N ARG A 169 9.96 -5.11 15.56
CA ARG A 169 10.34 -4.82 16.96
C ARG A 169 11.43 -3.75 16.97
N LYS A 170 11.33 -2.79 17.89
CA LYS A 170 12.49 -1.98 18.28
C LYS A 170 13.46 -2.97 18.96
N TYR A 171 14.69 -3.08 18.47
CA TYR A 171 15.70 -3.88 19.16
C TYR A 171 15.86 -3.29 20.56
N ASN A 172 15.51 -4.08 21.59
CA ASN A 172 15.74 -3.73 22.97
C ASN A 172 16.94 -4.56 23.42
N PRO A 173 18.08 -3.95 23.79
CA PRO A 173 19.26 -4.70 24.24
C PRO A 173 19.00 -5.55 25.50
N ASP A 174 17.90 -5.29 26.22
CA ASP A 174 17.48 -6.03 27.42
C ASP A 174 16.68 -7.32 27.14
N ASP A 175 16.37 -7.66 25.88
CA ASP A 175 15.67 -8.93 25.55
C ASP A 175 16.58 -10.18 25.74
N ASN A 176 17.83 -10.01 26.16
CA ASN A 176 18.80 -11.08 26.41
C ASN A 176 19.21 -11.25 27.89
N SER A 177 18.55 -10.57 28.84
CA SER A 177 18.78 -10.74 30.28
C SER A 177 17.74 -11.63 30.94
#